data_AF-A0A7C3R3A8-F1
#
_entry.id   AF-A0A7C3R3A8-F1
#
_cell.length_a   1.000
_cell.length_b   1.000
_cell.length_c   1.000
_cell.angle_alpha   90.00
_cell.angle_beta   90.00
_cell.angle_gamma   90.00
#
_symmetry.space_group_name_H-M   'P 1'
#
loop_
_entity.id
_entity.type
_entity.pdbx_description
1 polymer ?
#
loop_
_entity_poly.entity_id
_entity_poly.type
_entity_poly.pdbx_seq_one_letter_code
_entity_poly.pdbx_strand_id
1 'polypeptide(L)'
;MSIVKTLEPKEFDQECTTVWSFRRRGNWATHKSKYRGNWAPEVVRNLLIRYSEENDFVLDPMIGGGTTAIECKLLNRNLLALDINPNALEITNQALDFASEYSPKIKVDLNDSRNLPMLKDESIDF
;
A
#
# COMPACT_ATOMS: atom_id res chain seq x y z
N MET A 1 -1.81 5.16 18.05
CA MET A 1 -3.00 5.36 17.22
C MET A 1 -3.29 6.84 17.06
N SER A 2 -2.91 7.37 15.90
CA SER A 2 -3.21 8.75 15.52
C SER A 2 -4.67 8.89 15.08
N ILE A 3 -5.34 9.97 15.51
CA ILE A 3 -6.71 10.28 15.09
C ILE A 3 -6.63 10.88 13.69
N VAL A 4 -6.96 10.08 12.69
CA VAL A 4 -7.00 10.53 11.29
C VAL A 4 -8.41 11.01 10.95
N LYS A 5 -8.51 12.24 10.42
CA LYS A 5 -9.81 12.89 10.13
C LYS A 5 -10.51 12.34 8.88
N THR A 6 -9.76 11.81 7.93
CA THR A 6 -10.28 11.39 6.63
C THR A 6 -9.57 10.10 6.22
N LEU A 7 -10.28 8.98 6.20
CA LEU A 7 -9.71 7.67 5.82
C LEU A 7 -9.82 7.41 4.32
N GLU A 8 -10.86 7.94 3.68
CA GLU A 8 -11.16 7.71 2.27
C GLU A 8 -10.93 8.99 1.43
N PRO A 9 -10.58 8.88 0.13
CA PRO A 9 -10.59 10.03 -0.76
C PRO A 9 -12.00 10.64 -0.84
N LYS A 10 -12.06 11.98 -0.94
CA LYS A 10 -13.36 12.67 -1.14
C LYS A 10 -13.96 12.41 -2.51
N GLU A 11 -13.09 12.29 -3.51
CA GLU A 11 -13.42 12.05 -4.91
C GLU A 11 -12.39 11.04 -5.42
N PHE A 12 -12.86 9.89 -5.89
CA PHE A 12 -12.04 8.90 -6.57
C PHE A 12 -12.90 8.20 -7.61
N ASP A 13 -12.57 8.42 -8.88
CA ASP A 13 -13.14 7.69 -10.00
C ASP A 13 -12.11 6.67 -10.48
N GLN A 14 -12.55 5.43 -10.66
CA GLN A 14 -11.67 4.38 -11.16
C GLN A 14 -11.25 4.71 -12.59
N GLU A 15 -9.94 4.90 -12.79
CA GLU A 15 -9.38 5.22 -14.11
C GLU A 15 -9.33 3.95 -14.96
N CYS A 16 -10.14 3.92 -16.02
CA CYS A 16 -10.35 2.75 -16.89
C CYS A 16 -9.64 2.79 -18.24
N THR A 17 -8.94 3.88 -18.54
CA THR A 17 -8.11 3.99 -19.75
C THR A 17 -6.66 3.60 -19.46
N THR A 18 -5.78 3.64 -20.46
CA THR A 18 -4.35 3.36 -20.28
C THR A 18 -3.54 4.57 -19.83
N VAL A 19 -4.15 5.76 -19.74
CA VAL A 19 -3.50 7.00 -19.30
C VAL A 19 -4.31 7.59 -18.15
N TRP A 20 -3.75 7.59 -16.94
CA TRP A 20 -4.43 8.03 -15.72
C TRP A 20 -4.02 9.46 -15.35
N SER A 21 -4.97 10.31 -14.95
CA SER A 21 -4.70 11.71 -14.66
C SER A 21 -5.18 12.14 -13.28
N PHE A 22 -4.29 12.04 -12.30
CA PHE A 22 -4.54 12.51 -10.93
C PHE A 22 -3.99 13.93 -10.76
N ARG A 23 -4.84 14.94 -10.94
CA ARG A 23 -4.44 16.37 -10.87
C ARG A 23 -3.82 16.78 -9.54
N ARG A 24 -4.23 16.12 -8.46
CA ARG A 24 -3.73 16.34 -7.10
C ARG A 24 -3.39 15.00 -6.50
N ARG A 25 -2.37 14.99 -5.65
CA ARG A 25 -2.00 13.81 -4.87
C ARG A 25 -2.92 13.65 -3.66
N GLY A 26 -3.29 12.41 -3.40
CA GLY A 26 -4.07 12.00 -2.24
C GLY A 26 -3.43 12.40 -0.92
N ASN A 27 -4.26 12.90 -0.01
CA ASN A 27 -3.87 13.32 1.34
C ASN A 27 -4.74 12.71 2.44
N TRP A 28 -5.44 11.61 2.15
CA TRP A 28 -6.22 10.86 3.13
C TRP A 28 -5.33 9.89 3.93
N ALA A 29 -5.91 9.35 5.00
CA ALA A 29 -5.25 8.51 5.98
C ALA A 29 -3.92 9.16 6.45
N THR A 30 -2.84 8.41 6.41
CA THR A 30 -1.51 8.80 6.84
C THR A 30 -0.55 9.04 5.67
N HIS A 31 -1.06 9.14 4.43
CA HIS A 31 -0.25 9.33 3.24
C HIS A 31 0.65 10.57 3.36
N LYS A 32 1.95 10.40 3.12
CA LYS A 32 2.95 11.46 3.15
C LYS A 32 3.83 11.43 1.90
N SER A 33 4.19 12.61 1.41
CA SER A 33 5.04 12.78 0.25
C SER A 33 6.55 12.74 0.53
N LYS A 34 6.94 12.49 1.78
CA LYS A 34 8.32 12.67 2.24
C LYS A 34 9.30 11.59 1.77
N TYR A 35 8.84 10.35 1.56
CA TYR A 35 9.72 9.28 1.08
C TYR A 35 10.04 9.47 -0.41
N ARG A 36 11.32 9.49 -0.77
CA ARG A 36 11.76 9.69 -2.15
C ARG A 36 11.30 8.52 -3.03
N GLY A 37 10.77 8.83 -4.21
CA GLY A 37 10.31 7.80 -5.15
C GLY A 37 8.94 7.19 -4.80
N ASN A 38 8.18 7.80 -3.89
CA ASN A 38 6.80 7.39 -3.68
C ASN A 38 5.92 7.65 -4.92
N TRP A 39 4.85 6.87 -5.03
CA TRP A 39 3.77 7.08 -5.97
C TRP A 39 2.52 7.71 -5.31
N ALA A 40 1.62 8.21 -6.15
CA ALA A 40 0.35 8.78 -5.72
C ALA A 40 -0.59 7.67 -5.20
N PRO A 41 -1.24 7.86 -4.04
CA PRO A 41 -2.15 6.85 -3.48
C PRO A 41 -3.27 6.42 -4.43
N GLU A 42 -3.75 7.34 -5.28
CA GLU A 42 -4.78 7.06 -6.28
C GLU A 42 -4.36 5.97 -7.28
N VAL A 43 -3.08 5.93 -7.68
CA VAL A 43 -2.55 4.90 -8.59
C VAL A 43 -2.67 3.53 -7.95
N VAL A 44 -2.29 3.45 -6.67
CA VAL A 44 -2.34 2.20 -5.88
C VAL A 44 -3.78 1.74 -5.69
N ARG A 45 -4.66 2.67 -5.29
CA ARG A 45 -6.10 2.40 -5.15
C ARG A 45 -6.68 1.81 -6.43
N ASN A 46 -6.35 2.41 -7.57
CA ASN A 46 -6.84 1.98 -8.87
C ASN A 46 -6.35 0.56 -9.23
N LEU A 47 -5.08 0.25 -8.95
CA LEU A 47 -4.52 -1.08 -9.16
C LEU A 47 -5.17 -2.13 -8.26
N LEU A 48 -5.29 -1.84 -6.96
CA LEU A 48 -5.88 -2.77 -5.99
C LEU A 48 -7.34 -3.08 -6.32
N ILE A 49 -8.15 -2.07 -6.65
CA ILE A 49 -9.56 -2.28 -7.02
C ILE A 49 -9.69 -3.04 -8.35
N ARG A 50 -8.73 -2.88 -9.27
CA ARG A 50 -8.80 -3.49 -10.60
C ARG A 50 -8.34 -4.96 -10.62
N TYR A 51 -7.35 -5.30 -9.79
CA TYR A 51 -6.62 -6.58 -9.90
C TYR A 51 -6.64 -7.42 -8.61
N SER A 52 -7.45 -7.03 -7.61
CA SER A 52 -7.62 -7.82 -6.38
C SER A 52 -9.00 -7.62 -5.78
N GLU A 53 -9.45 -8.60 -5.01
CA GLU A 53 -10.66 -8.54 -4.20
C GLU A 53 -10.34 -8.29 -2.72
N GLU A 54 -11.37 -8.02 -1.92
CA GLU A 54 -11.20 -7.99 -0.47
C GLU A 54 -10.67 -9.33 0.06
N ASN A 55 -9.78 -9.26 1.05
CA ASN A 55 -9.07 -10.38 1.68
C ASN A 55 -8.02 -11.08 0.80
N ASP A 56 -7.81 -10.66 -0.44
CA ASP A 56 -6.69 -11.16 -1.24
C ASP A 56 -5.33 -10.78 -0.63
N PHE A 57 -4.30 -11.55 -0.96
CA PHE A 57 -2.93 -11.28 -0.57
C PHE A 57 -2.20 -10.52 -1.67
N VAL A 58 -1.65 -9.37 -1.30
CA VAL A 58 -0.79 -8.54 -2.14
C VAL A 58 0.66 -8.70 -1.69
N LEU A 59 1.59 -8.64 -2.63
CA LEU A 59 3.02 -8.54 -2.37
C LEU A 59 3.53 -7.18 -2.82
N ASP A 60 4.16 -6.44 -1.92
CA ASP A 60 4.98 -5.28 -2.27
C ASP A 60 6.42 -5.55 -1.83
N PRO A 61 7.32 -5.92 -2.76
CA PRO A 61 8.69 -6.28 -2.40
C PRO A 61 9.61 -5.08 -2.17
N MET A 62 9.11 -3.84 -2.34
CA MET A 62 9.86 -2.59 -2.23
C MET A 62 8.97 -1.49 -1.63
N ILE A 63 8.40 -1.75 -0.45
CA ILE A 63 7.29 -0.99 0.16
C ILE A 63 7.61 0.49 0.40
N GLY A 64 8.88 0.84 0.63
CA GLY A 64 9.34 2.22 0.78
C GLY A 64 8.56 3.01 1.82
N GLY A 65 7.82 4.02 1.36
CA GLY A 65 7.04 4.91 2.22
C GLY A 65 5.70 4.35 2.71
N GLY A 66 5.33 3.11 2.37
CA GLY A 66 4.16 2.44 2.90
C GLY A 66 2.83 2.79 2.23
N THR A 67 2.83 3.41 1.05
CA THR A 67 1.58 3.79 0.34
C THR A 67 0.71 2.55 0.06
N THR A 68 1.30 1.46 -0.41
CA THR A 68 0.60 0.18 -0.63
C THR A 68 0.01 -0.38 0.66
N ALA A 69 0.72 -0.27 1.78
CA ALA A 69 0.28 -0.76 3.08
C ALA A 69 -0.92 0.03 3.63
N ILE A 70 -0.90 1.37 3.49
CA ILE A 70 -2.04 2.20 3.86
C ILE A 70 -3.26 1.81 3.04
N GLU A 71 -3.12 1.69 1.71
CA GLU A 71 -4.22 1.38 0.81
C GLU A 71 -4.77 -0.04 1.01
N CYS A 72 -3.91 -1.04 1.22
CA CYS A 72 -4.34 -2.39 1.58
C CYS A 72 -5.15 -2.39 2.90
N LYS A 73 -4.73 -1.59 3.90
CA LYS A 73 -5.45 -1.47 5.17
C LYS A 73 -6.81 -0.81 5.03
N LEU A 74 -6.95 0.17 4.13
CA LEU A 74 -8.20 0.87 3.87
C LEU A 74 -9.16 0.04 3.02
N LEU A 75 -8.64 -0.75 2.08
CA LEU A 75 -9.42 -1.55 1.14
C LEU A 75 -9.56 -3.02 1.57
N ASN A 76 -9.20 -3.38 2.80
CA ASN A 76 -9.31 -4.75 3.31
C ASN A 76 -8.51 -5.80 2.50
N ARG A 77 -7.30 -5.48 2.02
CA ARG A 77 -6.37 -6.44 1.39
C ARG A 77 -5.28 -6.87 2.39
N ASN A 78 -4.94 -8.15 2.38
CA ASN A 78 -3.77 -8.66 3.11
C ASN A 78 -2.50 -8.29 2.35
N LEU A 79 -1.38 -8.09 3.06
CA LEU A 79 -0.14 -7.61 2.45
C LEU A 79 1.09 -8.27 3.07
N LEU A 80 1.99 -8.74 2.21
CA LEU A 80 3.40 -8.94 2.53
C LEU A 80 4.18 -7.73 1.99
N ALA A 81 4.64 -6.88 2.91
CA ALA A 81 5.41 -5.68 2.62
C ALA A 81 6.88 -5.90 2.98
N LEU A 82 7.77 -5.78 2.00
CA LEU A 82 9.20 -5.99 2.16
C LEU A 82 9.98 -4.77 1.71
N ASP A 83 11.12 -4.53 2.34
CA ASP A 83 12.12 -3.59 1.87
C ASP A 83 13.51 -4.03 2.34
N ILE A 84 14.54 -3.65 1.60
CA ILE A 84 15.93 -3.86 1.98
C ILE A 84 16.39 -2.79 2.99
N ASN A 85 15.73 -1.63 3.00
CA ASN A 85 16.05 -0.52 3.88
C ASN A 85 15.25 -0.62 5.19
N PRO A 86 15.88 -0.88 6.35
CA PRO A 86 15.17 -0.96 7.62
C PRO A 86 14.41 0.33 7.99
N ASN A 87 14.93 1.50 7.60
CA ASN A 87 14.25 2.77 7.83
C ASN A 87 12.93 2.89 7.04
N ALA A 88 12.82 2.26 5.87
CA ALA A 88 11.56 2.21 5.11
C ALA A 88 10.49 1.39 5.87
N LEU A 89 10.91 0.31 6.54
CA LEU A 89 10.02 -0.50 7.36
C LEU A 89 9.52 0.27 8.58
N GLU A 90 10.38 1.05 9.24
CA GLU A 90 9.99 1.93 10.35
C GLU A 90 8.96 2.97 9.89
N ILE A 91 9.22 3.64 8.75
CA ILE A 91 8.30 4.60 8.16
C ILE A 91 6.96 3.95 7.80
N THR A 92 6.98 2.75 7.23
CA THR A 92 5.78 1.98 6.87
C THR A 92 4.97 1.60 8.11
N ASN A 93 5.62 1.14 9.18
CA ASN A 93 4.94 0.83 10.44
C ASN A 93 4.30 2.07 11.07
N GLN A 94 4.98 3.23 11.03
CA GLN A 94 4.40 4.51 11.46
C GLN A 94 3.21 4.93 10.58
N ALA A 95 3.31 4.70 9.26
CA ALA A 95 2.22 4.97 8.33
C ALA A 95 0.99 4.11 8.64
N LEU A 96 1.16 2.89 9.16
CA LEU A 96 0.05 2.01 9.55
C LEU A 96 -0.61 2.37 10.89
N ASP A 97 -0.07 3.32 11.68
CA ASP A 97 -0.60 3.72 12.99
C ASP A 97 -1.83 4.65 12.91
N PHE A 98 -2.91 4.14 12.32
CA PHE A 98 -4.23 4.76 12.29
C PHE A 98 -5.34 3.71 12.48
N ALA A 99 -6.49 4.13 12.96
CA ALA A 99 -7.67 3.26 13.04
C ALA A 99 -8.29 3.10 11.65
N SER A 100 -8.69 1.87 11.30
CA SER A 100 -9.41 1.53 10.08
C SER A 100 -10.64 0.70 10.47
N GLU A 101 -11.65 0.68 9.61
CA GLU A 101 -12.79 -0.25 9.74
C GLU A 101 -12.31 -1.71 9.63
N TYR A 102 -11.30 -1.94 8.80
CA TYR A 102 -10.73 -3.25 8.56
C TYR A 102 -9.48 -3.53 9.38
N SER A 103 -9.20 -4.82 9.58
CA SER A 103 -7.98 -5.31 10.24
C SER A 103 -7.31 -6.43 9.42
N PRO A 104 -6.85 -6.15 8.18
CA PRO A 104 -6.21 -7.18 7.37
C PRO A 104 -4.85 -7.59 7.94
N LYS A 105 -4.35 -8.75 7.49
CA LYS A 105 -3.04 -9.27 7.83
C LYS A 105 -1.98 -8.53 7.01
N ILE A 106 -1.28 -7.60 7.65
CA ILE A 106 -0.17 -6.87 7.04
C ILE A 106 1.12 -7.28 7.76
N LYS A 107 2.01 -7.98 7.05
CA LYS A 107 3.35 -8.32 7.53
C LYS A 107 4.37 -7.37 6.89
N VAL A 108 5.11 -6.64 7.71
CA VAL A 108 6.23 -5.78 7.29
C VAL A 108 7.53 -6.45 7.71
N ASP A 109 8.44 -6.73 6.78
CA ASP A 109 9.66 -7.50 7.06
C ASP A 109 10.87 -7.01 6.24
N LEU A 110 12.07 -7.24 6.77
CA LEU A 110 13.32 -6.89 6.09
C LEU A 110 13.69 -7.98 5.09
N ASN A 111 13.80 -7.64 3.81
CA ASN A 111 14.20 -8.60 2.79
C ASN A 111 14.81 -7.94 1.55
N ASP A 112 15.67 -8.69 0.85
CA ASP A 112 16.20 -8.33 -0.46
C ASP A 112 15.29 -8.87 -1.57
N SER A 113 14.68 -8.01 -2.39
CA SER A 113 13.75 -8.42 -3.46
C SER A 113 14.36 -9.37 -4.51
N ARG A 114 15.69 -9.49 -4.56
CA ARG A 114 16.40 -10.46 -5.41
C ARG A 114 16.30 -11.90 -4.91
N ASN A 115 15.89 -12.11 -3.65
CA ASN A 115 15.73 -13.44 -3.05
C ASN A 115 14.55 -13.44 -2.06
N LEU A 116 13.47 -14.15 -2.39
CA LEU A 116 12.24 -14.21 -1.60
C LEU A 116 11.99 -15.63 -1.07
N PRO A 117 12.82 -16.15 -0.14
CA PRO A 117 12.79 -17.56 0.26
C PRO A 117 11.53 -17.95 1.04
N MET A 118 10.76 -16.97 1.51
CA MET A 118 9.49 -17.19 2.19
C MET A 118 8.32 -17.48 1.24
N LEU A 119 8.51 -17.25 -0.07
CA LEU A 119 7.52 -17.50 -1.11
C LEU A 119 7.89 -18.76 -1.89
N LYS A 120 6.87 -19.43 -2.43
CA LYS A 120 7.09 -20.54 -3.36
C LYS A 120 7.16 -19.97 -4.77
N ASP A 121 7.89 -20.64 -5.65
CA ASP A 121 7.90 -20.30 -7.06
C ASP A 121 6.45 -20.33 -7.61
N GLU A 122 6.14 -19.40 -8.52
CA GLU A 122 4.82 -19.27 -9.17
C GLU A 122 3.63 -19.12 -8.20
N SER A 123 3.87 -18.71 -6.95
CA SER A 123 2.79 -18.54 -5.97
C SER A 123 2.10 -17.17 -6.00
N ILE A 124 2.55 -16.25 -6.85
CA ILE A 124 2.02 -14.89 -6.98
C ILE A 124 1.68 -14.65 -8.46
N ASP A 125 0.47 -14.18 -8.71
CA ASP A 125 -0.01 -13.77 -10.04
C ASP A 125 0.45 -12.34 -10.39
N PHE A 126 0.43 -11.97 -11.67
CA PHE A 126 0.88 -10.67 -12.19
C PHE A 126 -0.25 -9.66 -12.42
#